data_AF-A0A2N9GQ26-F1
#
_entry.id   AF-A0A2N9GQ26-F1
#
_cell.length_a   1.000
_cell.length_b   1.000
_cell.length_c   1.000
_cell.angle_alpha   90.00
_cell.angle_beta   90.00
_cell.angle_gamma   90.00
#
_symmetry.space_group_name_H-M   'P 1'
#
loop_
_entity.id
_entity.type
_entity.pdbx_description
1 polymer ?
#
loop_
_entity_poly.entity_id
_entity_poly.type
_entity_poly.pdbx_seq_one_letter_code
_entity_poly.pdbx_strand_id
1 'polypeptide(L)'
;MRLLVHSGFFTKTKVHENQEDDEEVYTLTPSSRLIIKDKVTSLSPFVQAMLDPVLVSPWQFLGDWFQGNELTPFEKAHGMGSLVDVGGGTGTVAKIISEEFPHMICTVFDLPHVVANLTDSQNLKYVGGDMFQSIPSADAVMFKWILHDWSDEECVNILKRCKEAITSKGKEGKVIIIDVVINQEKDEHDVTKTKLLFDALMMVLLTGKERNKKEWEKLFLEAGFSHYKIVSSFGMKSLIEVYP
;
A
#
# COMPACT_ATOMS: atom_id res chain seq x y z
N MET A 1 -1.92 28.18 -16.70
CA MET A 1 -0.88 29.20 -16.98
C MET A 1 -1.13 30.56 -16.34
N ARG A 2 -2.32 31.19 -16.51
CA ARG A 2 -2.60 32.54 -15.95
C ARG A 2 -2.31 32.69 -14.45
N LEU A 3 -2.71 31.71 -13.62
CA LEU A 3 -2.42 31.71 -12.18
C LEU A 3 -0.91 31.66 -11.88
N LEU A 4 -0.14 30.89 -12.64
CA LEU A 4 1.31 30.77 -12.45
C LEU A 4 2.04 32.03 -12.92
N VAL A 5 1.53 32.71 -13.94
CA VAL A 5 2.02 34.04 -14.35
C VAL A 5 1.73 35.06 -13.25
N HIS A 6 0.49 35.09 -12.75
CA HIS A 6 0.10 35.95 -11.63
C HIS A 6 0.95 35.68 -10.37
N SER A 7 1.29 34.42 -10.12
CA SER A 7 2.12 33.99 -8.99
C SER A 7 3.63 34.13 -9.24
N GLY A 8 4.04 34.74 -10.35
CA GLY A 8 5.44 35.06 -10.65
C GLY A 8 6.32 33.88 -11.10
N PHE A 9 5.74 32.72 -11.40
CA PHE A 9 6.50 31.57 -11.92
C PHE A 9 6.84 31.72 -13.40
N PHE A 10 6.01 32.42 -14.18
CA PHE A 10 6.27 32.69 -15.59
C PHE A 10 5.98 34.15 -15.91
N THR A 11 6.63 34.68 -16.93
CA THR A 11 6.31 35.98 -17.51
C THR A 11 5.69 35.77 -18.88
N LYS A 12 4.55 36.41 -19.13
CA LYS A 12 3.86 36.35 -20.43
C LYS A 12 4.43 37.41 -21.36
N THR A 13 4.86 36.99 -22.54
CA THR A 13 5.38 37.86 -23.60
C THR A 13 4.53 37.64 -24.84
N LYS A 14 4.18 38.72 -25.54
CA LYS A 14 3.55 38.62 -26.86
C LYS A 14 4.65 38.62 -27.92
N VAL A 15 4.64 37.63 -28.81
CA VAL A 15 5.51 37.62 -29.99
C VAL A 15 4.65 38.07 -31.17
N HIS A 16 5.03 39.17 -31.80
CA HIS A 16 4.42 39.60 -33.06
C HIS A 16 5.25 39.04 -34.21
N GLU A 17 4.93 37.82 -34.65
CA GLU A 17 5.33 37.35 -35.96
C GLU A 17 4.08 37.27 -36.85
N ASN A 18 4.07 38.13 -37.87
CA ASN A 18 3.18 38.20 -39.03
C ASN A 18 1.87 37.37 -38.99
N GLN A 19 0.76 38.08 -38.75
CA GLN A 19 -0.61 37.80 -39.20
C GLN A 19 -1.05 36.32 -39.20
N GLU A 20 -1.54 35.82 -38.06
CA GLU A 20 -2.96 35.47 -37.84
C GLU A 20 -3.26 34.74 -36.52
N ASP A 21 -2.28 34.44 -35.66
CA ASP A 21 -2.54 33.96 -34.29
C ASP A 21 -1.67 34.71 -33.27
N ASP A 22 -2.31 35.38 -32.30
CA ASP A 22 -1.67 36.07 -31.17
C ASP A 22 -1.11 34.99 -30.20
N GLU A 23 0.02 34.36 -30.56
CA GLU A 23 0.60 33.30 -29.73
C GLU A 23 1.16 33.86 -28.40
N GLU A 24 0.63 33.35 -27.30
CA GLU A 24 1.06 33.72 -25.96
C GLU A 24 2.32 32.94 -25.57
N VAL A 25 3.48 33.60 -25.57
CA VAL A 25 4.75 32.97 -25.18
C VAL A 25 5.01 33.18 -23.69
N TYR A 26 5.46 32.12 -23.01
CA TYR A 26 5.78 32.14 -21.58
C TYR A 26 7.28 32.00 -21.36
N THR A 27 7.86 32.90 -20.59
CA THR A 27 9.29 32.93 -20.26
C THR A 27 9.55 32.57 -18.81
N LEU A 28 10.68 31.91 -18.54
CA LEU A 28 11.06 31.43 -17.20
C LEU A 28 11.59 32.56 -16.31
N THR A 29 11.06 32.65 -15.09
CA THR A 29 11.53 33.52 -14.01
C THR A 29 12.59 32.80 -13.15
N PRO A 30 13.29 33.50 -12.24
CA PRO A 30 14.18 32.84 -11.27
C PRO A 30 13.51 31.68 -10.52
N SER A 31 12.23 31.83 -10.14
CA SER A 31 11.47 30.81 -9.41
C SER A 31 11.19 29.55 -10.24
N SER A 32 10.74 29.67 -11.49
CA SER A 32 10.54 28.49 -12.35
C SER A 32 11.86 27.84 -12.79
N ARG A 33 12.96 28.61 -12.85
CA ARG A 33 14.29 28.05 -13.11
C ARG A 33 14.77 27.08 -12.02
N LEU A 34 14.24 27.17 -10.79
CA LEU A 34 14.54 26.24 -9.71
C LEU A 34 13.92 24.84 -9.94
N ILE A 35 12.96 24.67 -10.84
CA ILE A 35 12.23 23.39 -11.02
C ILE A 35 12.69 22.65 -12.30
N ILE A 36 13.73 23.13 -12.98
CA ILE A 36 14.27 22.50 -14.20
C ILE A 36 15.07 21.23 -13.82
N LYS A 37 14.75 20.08 -14.42
CA LYS A 37 15.31 18.77 -14.07
C LYS A 37 16.85 18.67 -14.18
N ASP A 38 17.47 19.39 -15.12
CA ASP A 38 18.88 19.19 -15.49
C ASP A 38 19.86 20.21 -14.86
N LYS A 39 19.46 20.87 -13.75
CA LYS A 39 20.34 21.79 -13.02
C LYS A 39 20.77 21.22 -11.68
N VAL A 40 22.04 21.42 -11.33
CA VAL A 40 22.63 21.02 -10.03
C VAL A 40 21.87 21.61 -8.83
N THR A 41 21.18 22.74 -9.01
CA THR A 41 20.38 23.44 -7.98
C THR A 41 18.88 23.22 -8.13
N SER A 42 18.44 22.13 -8.77
CA SER A 42 17.02 21.88 -8.98
C SER A 42 16.31 21.52 -7.67
N LEU A 43 15.27 22.28 -7.33
CA LEU A 43 14.31 21.99 -6.27
C LEU A 43 13.15 21.11 -6.78
N SER A 44 13.17 20.65 -8.03
CA SER A 44 12.11 19.78 -8.56
C SER A 44 11.85 18.54 -7.68
N PRO A 45 12.88 17.81 -7.19
CA PRO A 45 12.66 16.68 -6.29
C PRO A 45 12.01 17.09 -4.96
N PHE A 46 12.38 18.27 -4.44
CA PHE A 46 11.82 18.80 -3.19
C PHE A 46 10.35 19.21 -3.36
N VAL A 47 10.01 19.91 -4.44
CA VAL A 47 8.62 20.28 -4.75
C VAL A 47 7.76 19.03 -4.98
N GLN A 48 8.31 18.02 -5.65
CA GLN A 48 7.63 16.74 -5.82
C GLN A 48 7.40 16.02 -4.49
N ALA A 49 8.39 16.02 -3.59
CA ALA A 49 8.23 15.47 -2.25
C ALA A 49 7.15 16.21 -1.45
N MET A 50 7.16 17.54 -1.46
CA MET A 50 6.18 18.36 -0.74
C MET A 50 4.74 18.22 -1.25
N LEU A 51 4.58 17.88 -2.54
CA LEU A 51 3.28 17.63 -3.15
C LEU A 51 2.88 16.15 -3.12
N ASP A 52 3.75 15.28 -2.61
CA ASP A 52 3.43 13.87 -2.45
C ASP A 52 2.26 13.71 -1.46
N PRO A 53 1.27 12.85 -1.74
CA PRO A 53 0.15 12.60 -0.85
C PRO A 53 0.56 12.31 0.60
N VAL A 54 1.72 11.70 0.84
CA VAL A 54 2.28 11.43 2.18
C VAL A 54 2.55 12.70 2.98
N LEU A 55 2.89 13.81 2.33
CA LEU A 55 3.12 15.09 3.02
C LEU A 55 1.89 16.00 2.98
N VAL A 56 0.97 15.80 2.03
CA VAL A 56 -0.19 16.69 1.83
C VAL A 56 -1.42 16.27 2.64
N SER A 57 -1.78 14.98 2.67
CA SER A 57 -3.02 14.55 3.35
C SER A 57 -3.04 14.78 4.87
N PRO A 58 -1.92 14.80 5.63
CA PRO A 58 -1.92 15.18 7.04
C PRO A 58 -2.55 16.54 7.31
N TRP A 59 -2.40 17.50 6.40
CA TRP A 59 -2.89 18.86 6.57
C TRP A 59 -4.43 18.93 6.65
N GLN A 60 -5.13 17.93 6.12
CA GLN A 60 -6.60 17.84 6.19
C GLN A 60 -7.07 17.58 7.63
N PHE A 61 -6.23 17.03 8.48
CA PHE A 61 -6.55 16.64 9.86
C PHE A 61 -6.05 17.64 10.91
N LEU A 62 -5.51 18.79 10.49
CA LEU A 62 -5.04 19.85 11.39
C LEU A 62 -6.16 20.37 12.31
N GLY A 63 -7.38 20.50 11.79
CA GLY A 63 -8.53 20.96 12.57
C GLY A 63 -8.84 20.04 13.76
N ASP A 64 -8.81 18.73 13.53
CA ASP A 64 -9.06 17.73 14.58
C ASP A 64 -7.96 17.72 15.64
N TRP A 65 -6.71 17.93 15.22
CA TRP A 65 -5.57 18.03 16.12
C TRP A 65 -5.66 19.27 17.01
N PHE A 66 -6.05 20.44 16.47
CA PHE A 66 -6.31 21.64 17.26
C PHE A 66 -7.45 21.49 18.28
N GLN A 67 -8.38 20.56 18.03
CA GLN A 67 -9.49 20.25 18.94
C GLN A 67 -9.09 19.26 20.07
N GLY A 68 -7.81 18.88 20.16
CA GLY A 68 -7.28 18.07 21.27
C GLY A 68 -7.24 16.57 21.00
N ASN A 69 -7.24 16.14 19.72
CA ASN A 69 -6.98 14.74 19.39
C ASN A 69 -5.52 14.38 19.70
N GLU A 70 -5.29 13.23 20.34
CA GLU A 70 -3.95 12.78 20.73
C GLU A 70 -3.08 12.35 19.54
N LEU A 71 -3.69 11.94 18.42
CA LEU A 71 -2.95 11.57 17.22
C LEU A 71 -2.48 12.81 16.46
N THR A 72 -1.24 12.78 15.98
CA THR A 72 -0.74 13.81 15.05
C THR A 72 -1.56 13.78 13.75
N PRO A 73 -1.66 14.90 13.01
CA PRO A 73 -2.33 14.91 11.72
C PRO A 73 -1.75 13.89 10.73
N PHE A 74 -0.45 13.58 10.86
CA PHE A 74 0.22 12.56 10.07
C PHE A 74 -0.26 11.15 10.40
N GLU A 75 -0.31 10.78 11.69
CA GLU A 75 -0.86 9.50 12.15
C GLU A 75 -2.35 9.40 11.84
N LYS A 76 -3.07 10.52 11.82
CA LYS A 76 -4.48 10.51 11.45
C LYS A 76 -4.69 10.31 9.95
N ALA A 77 -3.80 10.85 9.12
CA ALA A 77 -3.84 10.69 7.67
C ALA A 77 -3.30 9.34 7.18
N HIS A 78 -2.33 8.77 7.88
CA HIS A 78 -1.55 7.64 7.39
C HIS A 78 -1.43 6.47 8.38
N GLY A 79 -1.79 6.69 9.65
CA GLY A 79 -1.75 5.66 10.67
C GLY A 79 -2.92 4.69 10.50
N MET A 80 -2.59 3.40 10.56
CA MET A 80 -3.57 2.35 10.74
C MET A 80 -3.78 2.18 12.24
N GLY A 81 -5.02 2.31 12.73
CA GLY A 81 -5.33 2.10 14.14
C GLY A 81 -5.45 0.62 14.50
N SER A 82 -5.67 -0.24 13.50
CA SER A 82 -5.83 -1.68 13.68
C SER A 82 -5.32 -2.50 12.49
N LEU A 83 -4.67 -3.62 12.79
CA LEU A 83 -4.15 -4.60 11.84
C LEU A 83 -4.62 -6.00 12.21
N VAL A 84 -5.06 -6.78 11.24
CA VAL A 84 -5.29 -8.23 11.42
C VAL A 84 -4.23 -9.01 10.64
N ASP A 85 -3.45 -9.82 11.33
CA ASP A 85 -2.47 -10.76 10.77
C ASP A 85 -3.14 -12.13 10.57
N VAL A 86 -3.60 -12.40 9.35
CA VAL A 86 -4.34 -13.61 8.99
C VAL A 86 -3.38 -14.76 8.73
N GLY A 87 -3.62 -15.91 9.36
CA GLY A 87 -2.65 -17.01 9.40
C GLY A 87 -1.41 -16.64 10.21
N GLY A 88 -1.53 -15.72 11.18
CA GLY A 88 -0.41 -15.20 11.96
C GLY A 88 0.20 -16.21 12.95
N GLY A 89 -0.37 -17.42 13.06
CA GLY A 89 0.11 -18.50 13.90
C GLY A 89 0.16 -18.11 15.38
N THR A 90 1.37 -18.14 15.95
CA THR A 90 1.60 -17.74 17.34
C THR A 90 1.88 -16.23 17.50
N GLY A 91 1.74 -15.47 16.43
CA GLY A 91 1.84 -14.01 16.41
C GLY A 91 3.25 -13.45 16.30
N THR A 92 4.23 -14.20 15.77
CA THR A 92 5.63 -13.75 15.66
C THR A 92 5.75 -12.37 14.99
N VAL A 93 5.00 -12.15 13.91
CA VAL A 93 5.06 -10.89 13.15
C VAL A 93 4.21 -9.81 13.82
N ALA A 94 2.97 -10.14 14.18
CA ALA A 94 2.09 -9.22 14.90
C ALA A 94 2.69 -8.69 16.22
N LYS A 95 3.49 -9.51 16.94
CA LYS A 95 4.23 -9.08 18.14
C LYS A 95 5.22 -7.96 17.83
N ILE A 96 6.11 -8.17 16.86
CA ILE A 96 7.10 -7.18 16.42
C ILE A 96 6.39 -5.89 15.99
N ILE A 97 5.33 -6.02 15.19
CA ILE A 97 4.56 -4.86 14.75
C ILE A 97 3.92 -4.13 15.94
N SER A 98 3.35 -4.86 16.91
CA SER A 98 2.73 -4.25 18.09
C SER A 98 3.75 -3.56 19.00
N GLU A 99 5.00 -4.04 19.05
CA GLU A 99 6.09 -3.42 19.82
C GLU A 99 6.60 -2.15 19.14
N GLU A 100 6.77 -2.18 17.81
CA GLU A 100 7.22 -1.02 17.01
C GLU A 100 6.14 0.06 16.86
N PHE A 101 4.86 -0.34 16.89
CA PHE A 101 3.71 0.56 16.78
C PHE A 101 2.77 0.40 17.99
N PRO A 102 3.12 0.91 19.18
CA PRO A 102 2.35 0.71 20.41
C PRO A 102 0.89 1.18 20.34
N HIS A 103 0.61 2.15 19.48
CA HIS A 103 -0.73 2.72 19.28
C HIS A 103 -1.63 1.89 18.36
N MET A 104 -1.08 0.91 17.63
CA MET A 104 -1.85 0.07 16.71
C MET A 104 -2.33 -1.20 17.41
N ILE A 105 -3.63 -1.49 17.29
CA ILE A 105 -4.20 -2.76 17.76
C ILE A 105 -3.92 -3.85 16.73
N CYS A 106 -3.06 -4.78 17.07
CA CYS A 106 -2.77 -5.96 16.26
C CYS A 106 -3.64 -7.13 16.70
N THR A 107 -4.25 -7.84 15.74
CA THR A 107 -5.01 -9.06 15.97
C THR A 107 -4.39 -10.19 15.18
N VAL A 108 -3.90 -11.22 15.85
CA VAL A 108 -3.51 -12.49 15.24
C VAL A 108 -4.78 -13.28 15.00
N PHE A 109 -5.08 -13.57 13.73
CA PHE A 109 -6.24 -14.35 13.35
C PHE A 109 -5.78 -15.66 12.73
N ASP A 110 -6.15 -16.77 13.36
CA ASP A 110 -5.78 -18.12 12.91
C ASP A 110 -6.86 -19.13 13.31
N LEU A 111 -6.68 -20.40 12.98
CA LEU A 111 -7.59 -21.46 13.38
C LEU A 111 -7.71 -21.54 14.91
N PRO A 112 -8.90 -21.87 15.46
CA PRO A 112 -9.12 -21.85 16.91
C PRO A 112 -8.11 -22.66 17.71
N HIS A 113 -7.69 -23.82 17.20
CA HIS A 113 -6.73 -24.69 17.89
C HIS A 113 -5.30 -24.12 17.91
N VAL A 114 -4.94 -23.24 16.98
CA VAL A 114 -3.61 -22.61 16.90
C VAL A 114 -3.47 -21.54 17.98
N VAL A 115 -4.52 -20.77 18.21
CA VAL A 115 -4.50 -19.61 19.13
C VAL A 115 -5.09 -19.89 20.51
N ALA A 116 -5.67 -21.07 20.75
CA ALA A 116 -6.45 -21.40 21.96
C ALA A 116 -5.75 -21.09 23.30
N ASN A 117 -4.41 -21.23 23.36
CA ASN A 117 -3.64 -21.08 24.60
C ASN A 117 -2.79 -19.79 24.62
N LEU A 118 -3.02 -18.89 23.67
CA LEU A 118 -2.29 -17.63 23.59
C LEU A 118 -3.04 -16.57 24.38
N THR A 119 -2.28 -15.78 25.14
CA THR A 119 -2.83 -14.72 25.98
C THR A 119 -2.66 -13.37 25.29
N ASP A 120 -3.73 -12.61 25.25
CA ASP A 120 -3.73 -11.22 24.81
C ASP A 120 -2.75 -10.36 25.63
N SER A 121 -2.29 -9.28 25.00
CA SER A 121 -1.58 -8.18 25.66
C SER A 121 -2.29 -6.85 25.38
N GLN A 122 -1.69 -5.73 25.79
CA GLN A 122 -2.34 -4.42 25.71
C GLN A 122 -2.82 -4.05 24.30
N ASN A 123 -1.99 -4.30 23.28
CA ASN A 123 -2.26 -3.96 21.88
C ASN A 123 -2.12 -5.16 20.93
N LEU A 124 -2.02 -6.37 21.45
CA LEU A 124 -2.01 -7.62 20.67
C LEU A 124 -3.12 -8.55 21.14
N LYS A 125 -3.98 -8.98 20.24
CA LYS A 125 -5.10 -9.89 20.51
C LYS A 125 -4.99 -11.17 19.69
N TYR A 126 -5.54 -12.26 20.21
CA TYR A 126 -5.64 -13.54 19.51
C TYR A 126 -7.10 -13.90 19.25
N VAL A 127 -7.43 -14.17 17.99
CA VAL A 127 -8.80 -14.51 17.59
C VAL A 127 -8.79 -15.79 16.78
N GLY A 128 -9.54 -16.78 17.24
CA GLY A 128 -9.73 -18.05 16.55
C GLY A 128 -10.88 -17.97 15.55
N GLY A 129 -10.67 -18.42 14.32
CA GLY A 129 -11.74 -18.51 13.32
C GLY A 129 -11.29 -19.12 12.00
N ASP A 130 -12.12 -18.95 10.98
CA ASP A 130 -11.90 -19.46 9.63
C ASP A 130 -11.97 -18.31 8.63
N MET A 131 -10.84 -18.02 7.97
CA MET A 131 -10.72 -16.92 7.01
C MET A 131 -11.60 -17.08 5.77
N PHE A 132 -12.04 -18.30 5.45
CA PHE A 132 -13.00 -18.53 4.36
C PHE A 132 -14.42 -18.09 4.74
N GLN A 133 -14.72 -18.06 6.04
CA GLN A 133 -16.03 -17.67 6.57
C GLN A 133 -16.07 -16.17 6.88
N SER A 134 -15.15 -15.68 7.69
CA SER A 134 -15.06 -14.26 8.04
C SER A 134 -13.67 -13.90 8.55
N ILE A 135 -13.31 -12.61 8.38
CA ILE A 135 -12.06 -12.04 8.89
C ILE A 135 -12.45 -10.89 9.83
N PRO A 136 -11.82 -10.76 11.01
CA PRO A 136 -12.09 -9.64 11.91
C PRO A 136 -11.88 -8.28 11.24
N SER A 137 -12.76 -7.32 11.53
CA SER A 137 -12.67 -5.96 10.99
C SER A 137 -11.44 -5.19 11.51
N ALA A 138 -10.66 -4.62 10.60
CA ALA A 138 -9.51 -3.77 10.91
C ALA A 138 -9.24 -2.76 9.80
N ASP A 139 -8.39 -1.76 10.07
CA ASP A 139 -7.99 -0.77 9.06
C ASP A 139 -7.06 -1.40 8.01
N ALA A 140 -6.32 -2.45 8.38
CA ALA A 140 -5.64 -3.30 7.43
C ALA A 140 -5.73 -4.79 7.76
N VAL A 141 -5.74 -5.61 6.70
CA VAL A 141 -5.63 -7.06 6.78
C VAL A 141 -4.31 -7.46 6.13
N MET A 142 -3.48 -8.21 6.83
CA MET A 142 -2.18 -8.66 6.38
C MET A 142 -2.18 -10.18 6.16
N PHE A 143 -1.59 -10.59 5.05
CA PHE A 143 -1.22 -11.96 4.74
C PHE A 143 0.28 -12.01 4.52
N LYS A 144 0.99 -12.86 5.24
CA LYS A 144 2.42 -13.09 5.02
C LYS A 144 2.65 -14.57 4.76
N TRP A 145 2.94 -14.92 3.50
CA TRP A 145 3.05 -16.32 3.04
C TRP A 145 1.81 -17.12 3.41
N ILE A 146 0.70 -16.77 2.77
CA ILE A 146 -0.58 -17.47 2.97
C ILE A 146 -1.23 -17.71 1.62
N LEU A 147 -1.40 -16.66 0.82
CA LEU A 147 -2.18 -16.74 -0.41
C LEU A 147 -1.53 -17.64 -1.49
N HIS A 148 -0.21 -17.88 -1.43
CA HIS A 148 0.44 -18.86 -2.29
C HIS A 148 0.06 -20.33 -2.02
N ASP A 149 -0.55 -20.64 -0.87
CA ASP A 149 -0.96 -22.00 -0.50
C ASP A 149 -2.27 -22.43 -1.17
N TRP A 150 -3.03 -21.45 -1.66
CA TRP A 150 -4.42 -21.61 -2.08
C TRP A 150 -4.60 -21.42 -3.58
N SER A 151 -5.62 -22.09 -4.13
CA SER A 151 -6.02 -21.91 -5.52
C SER A 151 -6.53 -20.49 -5.80
N ASP A 152 -6.61 -20.11 -7.07
CA ASP A 152 -7.09 -18.78 -7.47
C ASP A 152 -8.54 -18.52 -6.99
N GLU A 153 -9.42 -19.52 -7.05
CA GLU A 153 -10.81 -19.41 -6.58
C GLU A 153 -10.88 -19.16 -5.07
N GLU A 154 -10.09 -19.91 -4.30
CA GLU A 154 -9.97 -19.76 -2.85
C GLU A 154 -9.41 -18.38 -2.48
N CYS A 155 -8.35 -17.92 -3.17
CA CYS A 155 -7.81 -16.58 -2.98
C CYS A 155 -8.86 -15.50 -3.23
N VAL A 156 -9.64 -15.58 -4.30
CA VAL A 156 -10.71 -14.61 -4.59
C VAL A 156 -11.75 -14.61 -3.46
N ASN A 157 -12.12 -15.77 -2.94
CA ASN A 157 -13.07 -15.88 -1.83
C ASN A 157 -12.52 -15.26 -0.53
N ILE A 158 -11.26 -15.52 -0.20
CA ILE A 158 -10.56 -14.90 0.94
C ILE A 158 -10.50 -13.38 0.76
N LEU A 159 -10.08 -12.89 -0.41
CA LEU A 159 -9.95 -11.46 -0.70
C LEU A 159 -11.31 -10.74 -0.61
N LYS A 160 -12.42 -11.38 -0.97
CA LYS A 160 -13.77 -10.83 -0.75
C LYS A 160 -14.09 -10.65 0.75
N ARG A 161 -13.73 -11.62 1.60
CA ARG A 161 -13.85 -11.47 3.07
C ARG A 161 -12.97 -10.34 3.59
N CYS A 162 -11.78 -10.15 3.02
CA CYS A 162 -10.90 -9.03 3.37
C CYS A 162 -11.54 -7.69 3.03
N LYS A 163 -12.15 -7.58 1.83
CA LYS A 163 -12.85 -6.37 1.41
C LYS A 163 -13.98 -6.02 2.39
N GLU A 164 -14.74 -7.00 2.83
CA GLU A 164 -15.79 -6.82 3.85
C GLU A 164 -15.18 -6.33 5.19
N ALA A 165 -14.09 -6.95 5.65
CA ALA A 165 -13.42 -6.59 6.89
C ALA A 165 -12.92 -5.14 6.90
N ILE A 166 -12.28 -4.68 5.82
CA ILE A 166 -11.67 -3.34 5.72
C ILE A 166 -12.66 -2.21 5.38
N THR A 167 -13.86 -2.52 4.88
CA THR A 167 -14.88 -1.51 4.52
C THR A 167 -15.94 -1.32 5.60
N SER A 168 -15.99 -2.21 6.60
CA SER A 168 -17.01 -2.24 7.65
C SER A 168 -17.15 -0.97 8.52
N LYS A 169 -16.16 -0.05 8.49
CA LYS A 169 -16.12 1.17 9.33
C LYS A 169 -16.28 2.48 8.55
N GLY A 170 -16.67 2.43 7.28
CA GLY A 170 -16.84 3.64 6.44
C GLY A 170 -15.54 4.40 6.16
N LYS A 171 -14.39 3.79 6.47
CA LYS A 171 -13.05 4.23 6.08
C LYS A 171 -12.50 3.24 5.04
N GLU A 172 -11.70 3.74 4.10
CA GLU A 172 -11.00 2.89 3.14
C GLU A 172 -9.76 2.29 3.81
N GLY A 173 -9.87 1.05 4.27
CA GLY A 173 -8.71 0.26 4.69
C GLY A 173 -7.96 -0.35 3.50
N LYS A 174 -6.95 -1.18 3.79
CA LYS A 174 -6.16 -1.88 2.75
C LYS A 174 -5.84 -3.33 3.10
N VAL A 175 -5.59 -4.13 2.08
CA VAL A 175 -5.00 -5.47 2.24
C VAL A 175 -3.50 -5.38 1.97
N ILE A 176 -2.69 -5.97 2.83
CA ILE A 176 -1.24 -6.06 2.70
C ILE A 176 -0.88 -7.52 2.48
N ILE A 177 -0.24 -7.83 1.36
CA ILE A 177 0.16 -9.20 1.02
C ILE A 177 1.69 -9.20 0.90
N ILE A 178 2.34 -10.06 1.68
CA ILE A 178 3.77 -10.31 1.60
C ILE A 178 3.96 -11.71 1.03
N ASP A 179 4.16 -11.77 -0.29
CA ASP A 179 4.25 -13.03 -1.03
C ASP A 179 5.14 -12.89 -2.27
N VAL A 180 5.40 -14.00 -2.97
CA VAL A 180 6.21 -13.95 -4.19
C VAL A 180 5.44 -13.30 -5.33
N VAL A 181 6.14 -12.44 -6.07
CA VAL A 181 5.69 -11.96 -7.38
C VAL A 181 6.76 -12.36 -8.37
N ILE A 182 6.45 -13.26 -9.29
CA ILE A 182 7.37 -13.70 -10.34
C ILE A 182 7.47 -12.59 -11.40
N ASN A 183 8.69 -12.14 -11.68
CA ASN A 183 8.97 -11.17 -12.73
C ASN A 183 10.25 -11.54 -13.50
N GLN A 184 10.13 -12.49 -14.43
CA GLN A 184 11.27 -13.00 -15.21
C GLN A 184 12.04 -11.92 -15.99
N GLU A 185 11.41 -10.77 -16.27
CA GLU A 185 12.05 -9.67 -17.02
C GLU A 185 12.92 -8.76 -16.13
N LYS A 186 12.59 -8.63 -14.84
CA LYS A 186 13.28 -7.71 -13.91
C LYS A 186 14.04 -8.43 -12.80
N ASP A 187 13.66 -9.65 -12.47
CA ASP A 187 14.32 -10.43 -11.44
C ASP A 187 15.72 -10.86 -11.92
N GLU A 188 16.69 -10.88 -11.00
CA GLU A 188 17.95 -11.55 -11.26
C GLU A 188 17.71 -13.04 -11.56
N HIS A 189 18.59 -13.64 -12.37
CA HIS A 189 18.40 -15.01 -12.85
C HIS A 189 18.29 -16.05 -11.71
N ASP A 190 19.10 -15.92 -10.66
CA ASP A 190 19.08 -16.85 -9.52
C ASP A 190 17.86 -16.63 -8.62
N VAL A 191 17.38 -15.39 -8.51
CA VAL A 191 16.11 -15.06 -7.85
C VAL A 191 14.95 -15.71 -8.61
N THR A 192 14.94 -15.59 -9.95
CA THR A 192 13.92 -16.21 -10.81
C THR A 192 13.88 -17.72 -10.62
N LYS A 193 15.04 -18.40 -10.65
CA LYS A 193 15.13 -19.85 -10.41
C LYS A 193 14.58 -20.24 -9.03
N THR A 194 14.91 -19.48 -8.00
CA THR A 194 14.43 -19.75 -6.64
C THR A 194 12.91 -19.60 -6.55
N LYS A 195 12.34 -18.55 -7.16
CA LYS A 195 10.88 -18.36 -7.23
C LYS A 195 10.19 -19.50 -7.96
N LEU A 196 10.74 -19.96 -9.08
CA LEU A 196 10.21 -21.10 -9.84
C LEU A 196 10.33 -22.43 -9.10
N LEU A 197 11.37 -22.62 -8.29
CA LEU A 197 11.48 -23.79 -7.42
C LEU A 197 10.37 -23.78 -6.36
N PHE A 198 10.10 -22.62 -5.75
CA PHE A 198 9.00 -22.48 -4.81
C PHE A 198 7.64 -22.72 -5.47
N ASP A 199 7.44 -22.24 -6.69
CA ASP A 199 6.22 -22.55 -7.47
C ASP A 199 6.02 -24.05 -7.66
N ALA A 200 7.07 -24.78 -8.04
CA ALA A 200 7.04 -26.24 -8.14
C ALA A 200 6.77 -26.91 -6.79
N LEU A 201 7.26 -26.36 -5.68
CA LEU A 201 6.95 -26.85 -4.33
C LEU A 201 5.47 -26.63 -3.99
N MET A 202 4.89 -25.48 -4.33
CA MET A 202 3.46 -25.22 -4.11
C MET A 202 2.61 -26.22 -4.88
N MET A 203 2.95 -26.51 -6.14
CA MET A 203 2.25 -27.51 -6.96
C MET A 203 2.31 -28.94 -6.35
N VAL A 204 3.40 -29.29 -5.66
CA VAL A 204 3.58 -30.64 -5.08
C VAL A 204 2.93 -30.77 -3.71
N LEU A 205 2.98 -29.72 -2.89
CA LEU A 205 2.58 -29.77 -1.49
C LEU A 205 1.14 -29.30 -1.25
N LEU A 206 0.62 -28.43 -2.12
CA LEU A 206 -0.60 -27.66 -1.89
C LEU A 206 -1.39 -27.48 -3.20
N THR A 207 -2.53 -26.79 -3.15
CA THR A 207 -3.34 -26.45 -4.34
C THR A 207 -3.00 -25.08 -4.91
N GLY A 208 -2.06 -24.37 -4.29
CA GLY A 208 -1.64 -23.04 -4.67
C GLY A 208 -0.49 -22.99 -5.67
N LYS A 209 0.06 -21.78 -5.84
CA LYS A 209 1.13 -21.45 -6.79
C LYS A 209 1.78 -20.11 -6.43
N GLU A 210 2.99 -19.91 -6.91
CA GLU A 210 3.61 -18.59 -6.91
C GLU A 210 3.14 -17.81 -8.14
N ARG A 211 2.67 -16.58 -7.92
CA ARG A 211 1.96 -15.82 -8.96
C ARG A 211 2.84 -14.76 -9.59
N ASN A 212 2.67 -14.53 -10.89
CA ASN A 212 3.21 -13.35 -11.55
C ASN A 212 2.30 -12.13 -11.33
N LYS A 213 2.78 -10.94 -11.72
CA LYS A 213 2.03 -9.68 -11.55
C LYS A 213 0.62 -9.72 -12.15
N LYS A 214 0.44 -10.29 -13.35
CA LYS A 214 -0.86 -10.31 -14.05
C LYS A 214 -1.86 -11.23 -13.36
N GLU A 215 -1.38 -12.34 -12.80
CA GLU A 215 -2.21 -13.26 -12.02
C GLU A 215 -2.67 -12.61 -10.72
N TRP A 216 -1.77 -11.94 -9.99
CA TRP A 216 -2.14 -11.14 -8.82
C TRP A 216 -3.20 -10.08 -9.14
N GLU A 217 -2.98 -9.31 -10.20
CA GLU A 217 -3.93 -8.29 -10.66
C GLU A 217 -5.31 -8.88 -10.97
N LYS A 218 -5.35 -10.05 -11.64
CA LYS A 218 -6.61 -10.75 -11.92
C LYS A 218 -7.37 -11.09 -10.63
N LEU A 219 -6.69 -11.64 -9.61
CA LEU A 219 -7.34 -11.96 -8.33
C LEU A 219 -7.95 -10.72 -7.66
N PHE A 220 -7.22 -9.60 -7.67
CA PHE A 220 -7.69 -8.36 -7.05
C PHE A 220 -8.94 -7.83 -7.75
N LEU A 221 -8.93 -7.82 -9.08
CA LEU A 221 -10.08 -7.38 -9.88
C LEU A 221 -11.31 -8.28 -9.68
N GLU A 222 -11.12 -9.61 -9.65
CA GLU A 222 -12.22 -10.57 -9.43
C GLU A 222 -12.77 -10.53 -7.99
N ALA A 223 -11.94 -10.16 -7.02
CA ALA A 223 -12.37 -9.88 -5.65
C ALA A 223 -12.98 -8.48 -5.49
N GLY A 224 -12.98 -7.67 -6.56
CA GLY A 224 -13.64 -6.37 -6.63
C GLY A 224 -12.80 -5.19 -6.14
N PHE A 225 -11.49 -5.33 -5.97
CA PHE A 225 -10.60 -4.22 -5.61
C PHE A 225 -10.31 -3.33 -6.82
N SER A 226 -10.03 -2.05 -6.58
CA SER A 226 -9.90 -1.04 -7.64
C SER A 226 -8.45 -0.66 -7.94
N HIS A 227 -7.57 -0.75 -6.95
CA HIS A 227 -6.18 -0.32 -7.08
C HIS A 227 -5.22 -1.23 -6.31
N TYR A 228 -3.99 -1.38 -6.82
CA TYR A 228 -2.94 -2.11 -6.14
C TYR A 228 -1.55 -1.51 -6.41
N LYS A 229 -0.63 -1.72 -5.48
CA LYS A 229 0.77 -1.32 -5.58
C LYS A 229 1.67 -2.49 -5.20
N ILE A 230 2.67 -2.81 -6.03
CA ILE A 230 3.66 -3.86 -5.75
C ILE A 230 5.03 -3.22 -5.52
N VAL A 231 5.67 -3.58 -4.41
CA VAL A 231 7.01 -3.16 -4.03
C VAL A 231 7.90 -4.41 -3.94
N SER A 232 8.85 -4.53 -4.86
CA SER A 232 9.77 -5.67 -4.96
C SER A 232 11.12 -5.37 -4.30
N SER A 233 11.12 -5.18 -2.97
CA SER A 233 12.31 -4.83 -2.19
C SER A 233 12.72 -5.85 -1.12
N PHE A 234 12.04 -7.00 -1.04
CA PHE A 234 12.22 -7.99 0.06
C PHE A 234 12.84 -9.32 -0.43
N GLY A 235 14.01 -9.24 -1.07
CA GLY A 235 14.68 -10.42 -1.63
C GLY A 235 13.76 -11.14 -2.62
N MET A 236 13.43 -12.41 -2.36
CA MET A 236 12.51 -13.18 -3.21
C MET A 236 11.03 -12.78 -3.06
N LYS A 237 10.66 -12.03 -2.01
CA LYS A 237 9.28 -11.64 -1.71
C LYS A 237 8.99 -10.23 -2.22
N SER A 238 7.72 -9.95 -2.47
CA SER A 238 7.20 -8.61 -2.71
C SER A 238 6.21 -8.24 -1.61
N LEU A 239 6.05 -6.95 -1.38
CA LEU A 239 4.95 -6.40 -0.62
C LEU A 239 3.93 -5.84 -1.61
N ILE A 240 2.68 -6.25 -1.47
CA ILE A 240 1.57 -5.82 -2.31
C ILE A 240 0.56 -5.12 -1.41
N GLU A 241 0.18 -3.90 -1.75
CA GLU A 241 -0.94 -3.20 -1.13
C GLU A 241 -2.12 -3.23 -2.09
N VAL A 242 -3.31 -3.57 -1.58
CA VAL A 242 -4.55 -3.68 -2.36
C VAL A 242 -5.63 -2.82 -1.72
N TYR A 243 -6.34 -2.05 -2.52
CA TYR A 243 -7.28 -1.00 -2.09
C TYR A 243 -8.68 -1.23 -2.69
N PRO A 244 -9.76 -1.11 -1.90
CA PRO A 244 -11.12 -1.50 -2.27
C PRO A 244 -11.72 -0.74 -3.46
#